data_AF-G4TS16-F1
#
_entry.id   AF-G4TS16-F1
#
_cell.length_a   1.000
_cell.length_b   1.000
_cell.length_c   1.000
_cell.angle_alpha   90.00
_cell.angle_beta   90.00
_cell.angle_gamma   90.00
#
_symmetry.space_group_name_H-M   'P 1'
#
loop_
_entity.id
_entity.type
_entity.pdbx_description
1 polymer ?
#
loop_
_entity_poly.entity_id
_entity_poly.type
_entity_poly.pdbx_seq_one_letter_code
_entity_poly.pdbx_strand_id
1 'polypeptide(L)'
;MIIGVGTDILSLARLQAFSPSRLVRLSRRILTERERDDLHIHTQKSEHVEDDAFSKAQLERMSRFLGVRWAAKEAIYKALYPSHRATWKDIEVLPLQYRVSDANSTPQDSHSKAAMPLSDKLVASFPKLPRITYRDSTLTSLNVHLSISHDAGIVVAMALIEGE
;
A
#
# COMPACT_ATOMS: atom_id res chain seq x y z
N MET A 1 -7.62 2.96 -22.59
CA MET A 1 -7.50 1.55 -23.00
C MET A 1 -7.13 0.68 -21.80
N ILE A 2 -7.67 -0.53 -21.65
CA ILE A 2 -7.25 -1.45 -20.58
C ILE A 2 -5.82 -1.92 -20.88
N ILE A 3 -4.89 -1.67 -19.96
CA ILE A 3 -3.51 -2.14 -20.02
C ILE A 3 -3.39 -3.57 -19.51
N GLY A 4 -4.10 -3.88 -18.42
CA GLY A 4 -4.11 -5.21 -17.85
C GLY A 4 -4.91 -5.32 -16.56
N VAL A 5 -5.10 -6.56 -16.13
CA VAL A 5 -5.76 -6.93 -14.88
C VAL A 5 -4.83 -7.84 -14.11
N GLY A 6 -4.82 -7.71 -12.78
CA GLY A 6 -4.03 -8.54 -11.91
C GLY A 6 -4.75 -8.81 -10.60
N THR A 7 -4.43 -9.95 -10.00
CA THR A 7 -4.99 -10.36 -8.71
C THR A 7 -3.91 -10.98 -7.83
N ASP A 8 -4.08 -10.87 -6.52
CA ASP A 8 -3.21 -11.52 -5.55
C ASP A 8 -3.99 -11.94 -4.30
N ILE A 9 -3.50 -13.00 -3.65
CA ILE A 9 -4.03 -13.51 -2.38
C ILE A 9 -2.87 -13.78 -1.42
N LEU A 10 -3.03 -13.36 -0.17
CA LEU A 10 -2.02 -13.49 0.87
C LEU A 10 -2.64 -13.97 2.18
N SER A 11 -2.01 -14.96 2.80
CA SER A 11 -2.31 -15.35 4.18
C SER A 11 -1.51 -14.51 5.16
N LEU A 12 -2.20 -13.81 6.07
CA LEU A 12 -1.58 -13.03 7.15
C LEU A 12 -0.80 -13.90 8.12
N ALA A 13 -1.17 -15.17 8.30
CA ALA A 13 -0.42 -16.11 9.12
C ALA A 13 1.04 -16.26 8.66
N ARG A 14 1.30 -16.13 7.35
CA ARG A 14 2.66 -16.16 6.80
C ARG A 14 3.49 -14.95 7.22
N LEU A 15 2.88 -13.77 7.29
CA LEU A 15 3.55 -12.56 7.76
C LEU A 15 3.70 -12.58 9.29
N GLN A 16 2.70 -13.06 10.02
CA GLN A 16 2.74 -13.19 11.47
C GLN A 16 3.81 -14.18 11.95
N ALA A 17 4.19 -15.16 11.11
CA ALA A 17 5.30 -16.06 11.38
C ALA A 17 6.69 -15.40 11.22
N PHE A 18 6.78 -14.16 10.71
CA PHE A 18 8.06 -13.47 10.58
C PHE A 18 8.51 -12.86 11.91
N SER A 19 9.82 -12.86 12.14
CA SER A 19 10.41 -12.09 13.24
C SER A 19 10.12 -10.59 13.08
N PRO A 20 10.05 -9.82 14.17
CA PRO A 20 9.86 -8.35 14.10
C PRO A 20 10.89 -7.68 13.19
N SER A 21 12.16 -8.08 13.28
CA SER A 21 13.24 -7.57 12.43
C SER A 21 13.02 -7.85 10.94
N ARG A 22 12.41 -8.99 10.59
CA ARG A 22 12.07 -9.32 9.20
C ARG A 22 10.88 -8.49 8.71
N LEU A 23 9.87 -8.25 9.54
CA LEU A 23 8.76 -7.34 9.22
C LEU A 23 9.24 -5.91 8.99
N VAL A 24 10.15 -5.41 9.83
CA VAL A 24 10.75 -4.07 9.65
C VAL A 24 11.58 -3.99 8.36
N ARG A 25 12.36 -5.02 8.02
CA ARG A 25 13.06 -5.06 6.73
C ARG A 25 12.10 -5.12 5.54
N LEU A 26 11.02 -5.89 5.68
CA LEU A 26 9.98 -5.98 4.65
C LEU A 26 9.29 -4.62 4.45
N SER A 27 8.90 -3.93 5.53
CA SER A 27 8.25 -2.61 5.45
C SER A 27 9.16 -1.60 4.73
N ARG A 28 10.44 -1.56 5.09
CA ARG A 28 11.46 -0.73 4.41
C ARG A 28 11.63 -1.09 2.94
N ARG A 29 11.42 -2.35 2.54
CA ARG A 29 11.50 -2.77 1.14
C ARG A 29 10.26 -2.38 0.34
N ILE A 30 9.06 -2.54 0.90
CA ILE A 30 7.82 -2.47 0.12
C ILE A 30 7.10 -1.12 0.21
N LEU A 31 7.21 -0.39 1.32
CA LEU A 31 6.38 0.79 1.58
C LEU A 31 7.02 2.10 1.11
N THR A 32 6.29 2.98 0.43
CA THR A 32 6.75 4.36 0.18
C THR A 32 7.01 5.11 1.48
N GLU A 33 7.58 6.31 1.40
CA GLU A 33 7.76 7.15 2.59
C GLU A 33 6.43 7.46 3.27
N ARG A 34 5.42 7.88 2.50
CA ARG A 34 4.08 8.18 3.02
C ARG A 34 3.41 6.96 3.66
N GLU A 35 3.53 5.79 3.03
CA GLU A 35 3.00 4.54 3.62
C GLU A 35 3.73 4.13 4.91
N ARG A 36 5.02 4.48 5.07
CA ARG A 36 5.74 4.24 6.32
C ARG A 36 5.28 5.18 7.43
N ASP A 37 5.03 6.44 7.10
CA ASP A 37 4.46 7.40 8.04
C ASP A 37 3.08 6.95 8.52
N ASP A 38 2.24 6.47 7.59
CA ASP A 38 0.94 5.88 7.89
C ASP A 38 1.06 4.64 8.80
N LEU A 39 1.99 3.73 8.49
CA LEU A 39 2.27 2.57 9.35
C LEU A 39 2.68 3.00 10.77
N HIS A 40 3.51 4.03 10.90
CA HIS A 40 3.95 4.55 12.19
C HIS A 40 2.76 5.02 13.04
N ILE A 41 1.87 5.80 12.43
CA ILE A 41 0.63 6.29 13.06
C ILE A 41 -0.25 5.11 13.53
N HIS A 42 -0.39 4.06 12.72
CA HIS A 42 -1.19 2.89 13.06
C HIS A 42 -0.55 1.94 14.09
N THR A 43 0.77 2.00 14.27
CA THR A 43 1.51 1.13 15.20
C THR A 43 1.78 1.79 16.56
N GLN A 44 1.80 3.13 16.63
CA GLN A 44 2.00 3.90 17.87
C GLN A 44 0.75 4.05 18.75
N LYS A 45 -0.46 3.74 18.27
CA LYS A 45 -1.74 3.96 18.99
C LYS A 45 -1.97 3.05 20.22
N SER A 46 -0.92 2.52 20.84
CA SER A 46 -0.97 1.86 22.14
C SER A 46 -0.29 2.77 23.17
N GLU A 47 -1.12 3.55 23.87
CA GLU A 47 -0.73 4.27 25.07
C GLU A 47 -0.27 3.25 26.14
N HIS A 48 0.95 3.45 26.63
CA HIS A 48 1.67 2.67 27.66
C HIS A 48 2.29 1.32 27.25
N VAL A 49 3.59 1.30 26.93
CA VAL A 49 4.55 0.27 27.38
C VAL A 49 5.97 0.86 27.41
N GLU A 50 6.66 0.70 28.54
CA GLU A 50 8.07 1.08 28.82
C GLU A 50 9.11 0.00 28.42
N ASP A 51 8.86 -0.83 27.39
CA ASP A 51 9.81 -1.89 27.00
C ASP A 51 10.04 -1.91 25.49
N ASP A 52 11.32 -2.05 25.11
CA ASP A 52 11.88 -2.05 23.75
C ASP A 52 11.37 -3.21 22.84
N ALA A 53 10.40 -3.99 23.31
CA ALA A 53 9.85 -5.17 22.65
C ALA A 53 8.50 -4.90 21.98
N PHE A 54 8.34 -5.31 20.71
CA PHE A 54 7.07 -5.23 20.00
C PHE A 54 5.99 -6.10 20.69
N SER A 55 4.88 -5.48 21.09
CA SER A 55 3.70 -6.20 21.56
C SER A 55 3.09 -7.05 20.45
N LYS A 56 2.50 -8.20 20.81
CA LYS A 56 1.78 -9.09 19.88
C LYS A 56 0.73 -8.33 19.06
N ALA A 57 0.01 -7.40 19.68
CA ALA A 57 -0.99 -6.58 19.00
C ALA A 57 -0.37 -5.64 17.95
N GLN A 58 0.81 -5.07 18.22
CA GLN A 58 1.54 -4.23 17.27
C GLN A 58 2.03 -5.06 16.08
N LEU A 59 2.54 -6.27 16.32
CA LEU A 59 2.96 -7.18 15.25
C LEU A 59 1.78 -7.62 14.37
N GLU A 60 0.61 -7.85 14.96
CA GLU A 60 -0.59 -8.18 14.21
C GLU A 60 -1.06 -7.01 13.32
N ARG A 61 -1.10 -5.79 13.87
CA ARG A 61 -1.43 -4.56 13.11
C ARG A 61 -0.44 -4.33 11.97
N MET A 62 0.85 -4.46 12.25
CA MET A 62 1.91 -4.33 11.24
C MET A 62 1.78 -5.41 10.16
N SER A 63 1.54 -6.67 10.54
CA SER A 63 1.36 -7.76 9.59
C SER A 63 0.15 -7.53 8.68
N ARG A 64 -0.98 -7.07 9.24
CA ARG A 64 -2.18 -6.74 8.48
C ARG A 64 -1.95 -5.57 7.52
N PHE A 65 -1.33 -4.50 8.02
CA PHE A 65 -0.96 -3.34 7.21
C PHE A 65 -0.09 -3.75 6.02
N LEU A 66 1.01 -4.46 6.29
CA LEU A 66 1.92 -4.93 5.25
C LEU A 66 1.25 -5.91 4.29
N GLY A 67 0.38 -6.80 4.78
CA GLY A 67 -0.31 -7.78 3.96
C GLY A 67 -1.27 -7.15 2.96
N VAL A 68 -2.02 -6.13 3.39
CA VAL A 68 -2.90 -5.33 2.52
C VAL A 68 -2.11 -4.65 1.41
N ARG A 69 -0.99 -3.97 1.74
CA ARG A 69 -0.18 -3.28 0.73
C ARG A 69 0.58 -4.26 -0.16
N TRP A 70 1.01 -5.41 0.36
CA TRP A 70 1.65 -6.46 -0.42
C TRP A 70 0.71 -6.98 -1.51
N ALA A 71 -0.49 -7.46 -1.13
CA ALA A 71 -1.44 -8.02 -2.07
C ALA A 71 -1.85 -6.99 -3.14
N ALA A 72 -2.10 -5.75 -2.73
CA ALA A 72 -2.41 -4.66 -3.66
C ALA A 72 -1.27 -4.42 -4.67
N LYS A 73 -0.03 -4.28 -4.20
CA LYS A 73 1.13 -4.00 -5.07
C LYS A 73 1.46 -5.17 -5.99
N GLU A 74 1.30 -6.40 -5.54
CA GLU A 74 1.43 -7.60 -6.37
C GLU A 74 0.35 -7.65 -7.46
N ALA A 75 -0.91 -7.38 -7.13
CA ALA A 75 -2.00 -7.31 -8.11
C ALA A 75 -1.73 -6.23 -9.17
N ILE A 76 -1.27 -5.06 -8.76
CA ILE A 76 -0.90 -3.96 -9.68
C ILE A 76 0.31 -4.34 -10.53
N TYR A 77 1.34 -4.95 -9.95
CA TYR A 77 2.51 -5.42 -10.69
C TYR A 77 2.12 -6.40 -11.80
N LYS A 78 1.23 -7.36 -11.50
CA LYS A 78 0.72 -8.33 -12.48
C LYS A 78 -0.11 -7.67 -13.57
N ALA A 79 -0.90 -6.65 -13.25
CA ALA A 79 -1.65 -5.88 -14.23
C ALA A 79 -0.76 -5.04 -15.17
N LEU A 80 0.43 -4.63 -14.71
CA LEU A 80 1.40 -3.86 -15.49
C LEU A 80 2.34 -4.72 -16.35
N TYR A 81 2.70 -5.90 -15.87
CA TYR A 81 3.67 -6.76 -16.52
C TYR A 81 3.07 -7.44 -17.77
N PRO A 82 3.81 -7.56 -18.90
CA PRO A 82 5.20 -7.15 -19.11
C PRO A 82 5.38 -5.73 -19.65
N SER A 83 4.30 -4.98 -19.84
CA SER A 83 4.33 -3.66 -20.50
C SER A 83 5.10 -2.61 -19.71
N HIS A 84 4.96 -2.63 -18.38
CA HIS A 84 5.71 -1.80 -17.45
C HIS A 84 6.34 -2.66 -16.37
N ARG A 85 7.52 -2.25 -15.90
CA ARG A 85 8.20 -2.89 -14.77
C ARG A 85 8.26 -1.93 -13.59
N ALA A 86 7.20 -1.93 -12.80
CA ALA A 86 7.15 -1.20 -11.53
C ALA A 86 8.05 -1.86 -10.48
N THR A 87 8.65 -1.04 -9.64
CA THR A 87 9.22 -1.45 -8.35
C THR A 87 8.20 -1.21 -7.24
N TRP A 88 8.43 -1.80 -6.06
CA TRP A 88 7.54 -1.61 -4.91
C TRP A 88 7.36 -0.14 -4.48
N LYS A 89 8.35 0.71 -4.79
CA LYS A 89 8.34 2.13 -4.42
C LYS A 89 7.71 3.02 -5.48
N ASP A 90 7.49 2.51 -6.68
CA ASP A 90 6.80 3.24 -7.74
C ASP A 90 5.28 3.23 -7.51
N ILE A 91 4.78 2.26 -6.73
CA ILE A 91 3.37 2.12 -6.39
C ILE A 91 3.16 2.58 -4.96
N GLU A 92 2.13 3.37 -4.74
CA GLU A 92 1.70 3.81 -3.43
C GLU A 92 0.24 3.44 -3.19
N VAL A 93 -0.09 2.95 -1.99
CA VAL A 93 -1.45 2.56 -1.58
C VAL A 93 -1.81 3.29 -0.28
N LEU A 94 -2.60 4.36 -0.41
CA LEU A 94 -2.99 5.24 0.70
C LEU A 94 -4.51 5.31 0.83
N PRO A 95 -5.04 5.72 2.00
CA PRO A 95 -6.46 6.06 2.14
C PRO A 95 -6.90 7.08 1.08
N LEU A 96 -8.10 6.89 0.50
CA LEU A 96 -8.66 7.76 -0.55
C LEU A 96 -8.63 9.25 -0.16
N GLN A 97 -8.85 9.54 1.12
CA GLN A 97 -8.91 10.90 1.66
C GLN A 97 -7.57 11.64 1.48
N TYR A 98 -6.45 10.92 1.39
CA TYR A 98 -5.13 11.49 1.09
C TYR A 98 -5.10 12.19 -0.30
N ARG A 99 -5.85 11.69 -1.29
CA ARG A 99 -5.94 12.34 -2.62
C ARG A 99 -6.75 13.63 -2.58
N VAL A 100 -7.74 13.73 -1.68
CA VAL A 100 -8.59 14.93 -1.55
C VAL A 100 -7.78 16.07 -0.92
N SER A 101 -6.93 15.75 0.04
CA SER A 101 -6.02 16.71 0.69
C SER A 101 -5.04 17.34 -0.31
N ASP A 102 -4.40 16.52 -1.15
CA ASP A 102 -3.40 16.99 -2.13
C ASP A 102 -4.02 17.89 -3.23
N ALA A 103 -5.31 17.73 -3.54
CA ALA A 103 -5.99 18.52 -4.58
C ALA A 103 -6.47 19.90 -4.09
N ASN A 104 -6.67 20.08 -2.79
CA ASN A 104 -7.24 21.30 -2.20
C ASN A 104 -6.31 22.02 -1.20
N SER A 105 -5.06 21.58 -1.01
CA SER A 105 -4.16 22.18 -0.03
C SER A 105 -3.45 23.44 -0.55
N THR A 106 -3.94 24.61 -0.15
CA THR A 106 -3.08 25.77 0.17
C THR A 106 -2.25 25.39 1.41
N PRO A 107 -0.95 25.70 1.50
CA PRO A 107 -0.02 25.07 2.46
C PRO A 107 -0.15 25.60 3.90
N GLN A 108 -1.32 25.53 4.54
CA GLN A 108 -1.47 26.09 5.89
C GLN A 108 -2.31 25.36 6.94
N ASP A 109 -3.00 24.26 6.64
CA ASP A 109 -3.77 23.56 7.68
C ASP A 109 -3.19 22.18 8.04
N SER A 110 -2.16 22.21 8.88
CA SER A 110 -1.58 21.05 9.56
C SER A 110 -2.40 20.64 10.81
N HIS A 111 -3.73 20.58 10.71
CA HIS A 111 -4.58 20.21 11.84
C HIS A 111 -5.06 18.75 11.75
N SER A 112 -4.58 17.98 12.72
CA SER A 112 -4.95 16.60 13.10
C SER A 112 -4.69 15.48 12.08
N LYS A 113 -3.45 14.96 12.08
CA LYS A 113 -3.13 13.56 11.73
C LYS A 113 -3.77 12.59 12.75
N ALA A 114 -5.10 12.64 12.90
CA ALA A 114 -5.81 11.61 13.64
C ALA A 114 -5.59 10.29 12.89
N ALA A 115 -5.12 9.26 13.60
CA ALA A 115 -4.92 7.94 13.04
C ALA A 115 -6.22 7.43 12.41
N MET A 116 -6.26 7.42 11.08
CA MET A 116 -7.41 6.98 10.29
C MET A 116 -7.73 5.51 10.60
N PRO A 117 -8.99 5.08 10.45
CA PRO A 117 -9.31 3.67 10.60
C PRO A 117 -8.66 2.86 9.46
N LEU A 118 -8.15 1.66 9.81
CA LEU A 118 -7.51 0.75 8.84
C LEU A 118 -8.47 0.28 7.72
N SER A 119 -9.78 0.54 7.89
CA SER A 119 -10.88 0.14 7.01
C SER A 119 -11.25 1.17 5.94
N ASP A 120 -10.59 2.32 5.90
CA ASP A 120 -10.88 3.32 4.87
C ASP A 120 -10.58 2.80 3.46
N LYS A 121 -11.35 3.27 2.48
CA LYS A 121 -11.16 2.90 1.08
C LYS A 121 -9.75 3.27 0.65
N LEU A 122 -8.93 2.27 0.34
CA LEU A 122 -7.57 2.46 -0.16
C LEU A 122 -7.59 2.70 -1.66
N VAL A 123 -6.68 3.54 -2.13
CA VAL A 123 -6.47 3.84 -3.55
C VAL A 123 -5.00 3.70 -3.87
N ALA A 124 -4.71 3.16 -5.05
CA ALA A 124 -3.35 3.12 -5.56
C ALA A 124 -3.07 4.28 -6.53
N SER A 125 -1.83 4.75 -6.50
CA SER A 125 -1.31 5.73 -7.43
C SER A 125 0.17 5.46 -7.71
N PHE A 126 0.69 6.13 -8.74
CA PHE A 126 2.10 6.14 -9.09
C PHE A 126 2.68 7.53 -8.80
N PRO A 127 3.37 7.75 -7.66
CA PRO A 127 4.05 9.03 -7.41
C PRO A 127 5.08 9.36 -8.49
N LYS A 128 5.64 8.31 -9.10
CA LYS A 128 6.48 8.37 -10.30
C LYS A 128 6.03 7.28 -11.25
N LEU A 129 5.86 7.62 -12.53
CA LEU A 129 5.48 6.64 -13.54
C LEU A 129 6.50 5.49 -13.61
N PRO A 130 6.04 4.22 -13.63
CA PRO A 130 6.93 3.07 -13.67
C PRO A 130 7.66 2.99 -15.02
N ARG A 131 8.81 2.33 -15.02
CA ARG A 131 9.61 2.20 -16.24
C ARG A 131 8.85 1.38 -17.29
N ILE A 132 8.65 1.98 -18.46
CA ILE A 132 8.10 1.31 -19.64
C ILE A 132 9.11 0.27 -20.14
N THR A 133 8.66 -0.96 -20.33
CA THR A 133 9.48 -2.07 -20.83
C THR A 133 9.08 -2.52 -22.22
N TYR A 134 7.82 -2.36 -22.59
CA TYR A 134 7.32 -2.63 -23.94
C TYR A 134 6.93 -1.32 -24.63
N ARG A 135 7.34 -1.13 -25.89
CA ARG A 135 7.09 0.12 -26.63
C ARG A 135 5.62 0.24 -27.03
N ASP A 136 4.81 0.79 -26.14
CA ASP A 136 3.66 1.58 -26.53
C ASP A 136 3.86 3.00 -25.99
N SER A 137 4.49 3.85 -26.79
CA SER A 137 4.87 5.22 -26.42
C SER A 137 3.68 6.19 -26.37
N THR A 138 2.45 5.69 -26.54
CA THR A 138 1.24 6.51 -26.60
C THR A 138 0.61 6.76 -25.23
N LEU A 139 0.95 5.94 -24.22
CA LEU A 139 0.39 6.07 -22.88
C LEU A 139 1.00 7.25 -22.13
N THR A 140 0.17 8.24 -21.86
CA THR A 140 0.55 9.47 -21.16
C THR A 140 0.27 9.39 -19.66
N SER A 141 -0.71 8.58 -19.26
CA SER A 141 -1.14 8.40 -17.88
C SER A 141 -1.52 6.95 -17.58
N LEU A 142 -1.51 6.57 -16.30
CA LEU A 142 -1.98 5.27 -15.82
C LEU A 142 -2.97 5.49 -14.67
N ASN A 143 -4.18 4.97 -14.85
CA ASN A 143 -5.24 4.95 -13.85
C ASN A 143 -5.36 3.56 -13.24
N VAL A 144 -5.36 3.49 -11.90
CA VAL A 144 -5.46 2.23 -11.16
C VAL A 144 -6.83 2.13 -10.50
N HIS A 145 -7.58 1.11 -10.89
CA HIS A 145 -8.81 0.68 -10.23
C HIS A 145 -8.48 -0.48 -9.31
N LEU A 146 -8.50 -0.24 -8.00
CA LEU A 146 -8.09 -1.20 -6.99
C LEU A 146 -9.26 -1.58 -6.09
N SER A 147 -9.44 -2.89 -5.89
CA SER A 147 -10.33 -3.45 -4.88
C SER A 147 -9.54 -4.38 -3.97
N ILE A 148 -9.75 -4.26 -2.66
CA ILE A 148 -9.09 -5.08 -1.64
C ILE A 148 -10.15 -5.55 -0.67
N SER A 149 -10.08 -6.82 -0.29
CA SER A 149 -10.86 -7.39 0.80
C SER A 149 -9.94 -8.19 1.72
N HIS A 150 -10.28 -8.25 2.99
CA HIS A 150 -9.61 -9.16 3.91
C HIS A 150 -10.61 -9.72 4.92
N ASP A 151 -10.51 -11.02 5.18
CA ASP A 151 -11.31 -11.70 6.19
C ASP A 151 -10.59 -12.97 6.66
N ALA A 152 -10.86 -13.41 7.89
CA ALA A 152 -10.33 -14.65 8.46
C ALA A 152 -8.80 -14.86 8.30
N GLY A 153 -8.02 -13.77 8.32
CA GLY A 153 -6.57 -13.84 8.15
C GLY A 153 -6.09 -13.99 6.70
N ILE A 154 -6.97 -13.80 5.71
CA ILE A 154 -6.66 -13.76 4.28
C ILE A 154 -6.87 -12.35 3.76
N VAL A 155 -6.01 -11.91 2.85
CA VAL A 155 -6.13 -10.67 2.08
C VAL A 155 -6.21 -11.05 0.60
N VAL A 156 -7.15 -10.46 -0.12
CA VAL A 156 -7.28 -10.56 -1.57
C VAL A 156 -7.28 -9.16 -2.17
N ALA A 157 -6.57 -9.00 -3.29
CA ALA A 157 -6.59 -7.77 -4.07
C ALA A 157 -6.85 -8.06 -5.55
N MET A 158 -7.54 -7.12 -6.20
CA MET A 158 -7.75 -7.11 -7.64
C MET A 158 -7.47 -5.70 -8.16
N ALA A 159 -6.67 -5.60 -9.20
CA ALA A 159 -6.30 -4.35 -9.84
C ALA A 159 -6.63 -4.42 -11.33
N LEU A 160 -7.24 -3.36 -11.85
CA LEU A 160 -7.41 -3.10 -13.28
C LEU A 160 -6.71 -1.79 -13.59
N ILE A 161 -5.89 -1.78 -14.64
CA ILE A 161 -5.13 -0.61 -15.04
C ILE A 161 -5.60 -0.16 -16.41
N GLU A 162 -5.93 1.13 -16.49
CA GLU A 162 -6.27 1.82 -17.73
C GLU A 162 -5.17 2.82 -18.05
N GLY A 163 -4.83 2.95 -19.32
CA GLY A 163 -3.93 3.97 -19.82
C GLY A 163 -4.65 4.88 -20.81
N GLU A 164 -4.28 6.15 -20.81
CA GLU A 164 -4.75 7.18 -21.76
C GLU A 164 -3.70 7.50 -22.80
#